data_AF-A0A6L9SJF1-F1
#
_entry.id   AF-A0A6L9SJF1-F1
#
_cell.length_a   1.000
_cell.length_b   1.000
_cell.length_c   1.000
_cell.angle_alpha   90.00
_cell.angle_beta   90.00
_cell.angle_gamma   90.00
#
_symmetry.space_group_name_H-M   'P 1'
#
loop_
_entity.id
_entity.type
_entity.pdbx_description
1 polymer ?
#
loop_
_entity_poly.entity_id
_entity_poly.type
_entity_poly.pdbx_seq_one_letter_code
_entity_poly.pdbx_strand_id
1 'polypeptide(L)'
;MTHVNDVDVIRRLLATPATWAVVGLSSNTRRVAHGVAEYIRDALGMRIVPVNPRAEPAHGATGYARLADVPAPVDVVDCFVNSQRVGAVIDDAIAERERLGIRAVWLQLGVIDEAAAQRAT
;
A
#
# COMPACT_ATOMS: atom_id res chain seq x y z
N MET A 1 10.66 -3.66 21.42
CA MET A 1 9.24 -3.37 21.72
C MET A 1 8.42 -4.15 20.72
N THR A 2 7.51 -5.02 21.17
CA THR A 2 6.64 -5.77 20.26
C THR A 2 5.76 -4.75 19.53
N HIS A 3 5.92 -4.62 18.22
CA HIS A 3 5.02 -3.80 17.41
C HIS A 3 3.60 -4.38 17.52
N VAL A 4 2.67 -3.62 18.08
CA VAL A 4 1.26 -4.02 18.18
C VAL A 4 0.49 -3.22 17.15
N ASN A 5 -0.23 -3.91 16.26
CA ASN A 5 -1.11 -3.24 15.32
C ASN A 5 -2.29 -2.60 16.08
N ASP A 6 -2.51 -1.30 15.90
CA ASP A 6 -3.63 -0.59 16.50
C ASP A 6 -4.95 -1.04 15.84
N VAL A 7 -5.81 -1.70 16.62
CA VAL A 7 -7.05 -2.29 16.15
C VAL A 7 -8.05 -1.23 15.68
N ASP A 8 -8.05 -0.04 16.30
CA ASP A 8 -8.97 1.03 15.93
C ASP A 8 -8.53 1.70 14.63
N VAL A 9 -7.21 1.81 14.41
CA VAL A 9 -6.67 2.19 13.10
C VAL A 9 -7.09 1.18 12.04
N ILE A 10 -6.88 -0.12 12.27
CA ILE A 10 -7.27 -1.18 11.32
C ILE A 10 -8.76 -1.08 10.97
N ARG A 11 -9.64 -1.02 11.97
CA ARG A 11 -11.09 -0.92 11.76
C ARG A 11 -11.45 0.31 10.93
N ARG A 12 -10.86 1.47 11.24
CA ARG A 12 -11.10 2.71 10.51
C ARG A 12 -10.71 2.58 9.03
N LEU A 13 -9.53 2.02 8.75
CA LEU A 13 -9.03 1.86 7.38
C LEU A 13 -9.89 0.91 6.55
N LEU A 14 -10.43 -0.15 7.17
CA LEU A 14 -11.27 -1.13 6.49
C LEU A 14 -12.73 -0.67 6.31
N ALA A 15 -13.22 0.25 7.14
CA ALA A 15 -14.63 0.66 7.15
C ALA A 15 -14.91 2.05 6.56
N THR A 16 -13.87 2.85 6.30
CA THR A 16 -14.01 4.22 5.77
C THR A 16 -13.43 4.31 4.36
N PRO A 17 -14.17 4.85 3.37
CA PRO A 17 -13.65 5.03 2.02
C PRO A 17 -12.30 5.73 2.00
N ALA A 18 -11.33 5.14 1.31
CA ALA A 18 -9.94 5.57 1.28
C ALA A 18 -9.30 5.23 -0.06
N THR A 19 -8.16 5.88 -0.35
CA THR A 19 -7.28 5.51 -1.46
C THR A 19 -6.13 4.66 -0.99
N TRP A 20 -5.98 3.50 -1.62
CA TRP A 20 -4.94 2.52 -1.35
C TRP A 20 -3.94 2.48 -2.51
N ALA A 21 -2.71 2.94 -2.27
CA ALA A 21 -1.60 2.71 -3.19
C ALA A 21 -1.08 1.28 -2.97
N VAL A 22 -1.29 0.40 -3.95
CA VAL A 22 -0.95 -1.01 -3.86
C VAL A 22 0.41 -1.25 -4.50
N VAL A 23 1.45 -1.32 -3.68
CA VAL A 23 2.84 -1.48 -4.11
C VAL A 23 3.13 -2.94 -4.42
N GLY A 24 3.53 -3.20 -5.66
CA GLY A 24 3.70 -4.53 -6.24
C GLY A 24 2.49 -5.02 -7.04
N LEU A 25 1.43 -4.21 -7.17
CA LEU A 25 0.29 -4.53 -8.02
C LEU A 25 0.65 -4.34 -9.49
N SER A 26 0.40 -5.37 -10.30
CA SER A 26 0.56 -5.36 -11.75
C SER A 26 -0.63 -6.05 -12.41
N SER A 27 -0.66 -6.10 -13.75
CA SER A 27 -1.69 -6.80 -14.53
C SER A 27 -1.68 -8.33 -14.37
N ASN A 28 -0.73 -8.90 -13.62
CA ASN A 28 -0.59 -10.34 -13.44
C ASN A 28 -1.59 -10.91 -12.43
N THR A 29 -2.67 -11.51 -12.95
CA THR A 29 -3.76 -12.11 -12.18
C THR A 29 -3.35 -13.27 -11.26
N ARG A 30 -2.16 -13.85 -11.44
CA ARG A 30 -1.65 -14.94 -10.57
C ARG A 30 -0.98 -14.42 -9.29
N ARG A 31 -0.72 -13.12 -9.18
CA ARG A 31 -0.09 -12.51 -7.99
C ARG A 31 -1.14 -12.24 -6.93
N VAL A 32 -0.81 -12.50 -5.66
CA VAL A 32 -1.70 -12.24 -4.51
C VAL A 32 -2.19 -10.79 -4.48
N ALA A 33 -1.32 -9.83 -4.80
CA ALA A 33 -1.66 -8.41 -4.90
C ALA A 33 -2.87 -8.15 -5.82
N HIS A 34 -3.01 -8.90 -6.92
CA HIS A 34 -4.10 -8.71 -7.86
C HIS A 34 -5.45 -9.03 -7.23
N GLY A 35 -5.57 -10.19 -6.58
CA GLY A 35 -6.82 -10.61 -5.93
C GLY A 35 -7.17 -9.78 -4.69
N VAL A 36 -6.16 -9.39 -3.89
CA VAL A 36 -6.42 -8.53 -2.71
C VAL A 36 -6.83 -7.12 -3.14
N ALA A 37 -6.21 -6.54 -4.17
CA ALA A 37 -6.60 -5.23 -4.68
C ALA A 37 -8.03 -5.25 -5.27
N GLU A 38 -8.44 -6.35 -5.89
CA GLU A 38 -9.82 -6.55 -6.34
C GLU A 38 -10.81 -6.55 -5.17
N TYR A 39 -10.51 -7.27 -4.10
CA TYR A 39 -11.33 -7.28 -2.88
C TYR A 39 -11.42 -5.89 -2.23
N ILE A 40 -10.29 -5.18 -2.11
CA ILE A 40 -10.24 -3.81 -1.58
C ILE A 40 -11.12 -2.86 -2.42
N ARG A 41 -11.10 -3.01 -3.75
CA ARG A 41 -11.93 -2.19 -4.64
C ARG A 41 -13.41 -2.56 -4.57
N ASP A 42 -13.75 -3.82 -4.77
CA ASP A 42 -15.12 -4.25 -5.03
C ASP A 42 -15.90 -4.55 -3.75
N ALA A 43 -15.26 -5.20 -2.77
CA ALA A 43 -15.93 -5.56 -1.52
C ALA A 43 -15.84 -4.45 -0.47
N LEU A 44 -14.71 -3.73 -0.39
CA LEU A 44 -14.55 -2.62 0.55
C LEU A 44 -14.89 -1.26 -0.05
N GLY A 45 -15.11 -1.16 -1.37
CA GLY A 45 -15.47 0.08 -2.03
C GLY A 45 -14.36 1.14 -2.06
N MET A 46 -13.10 0.73 -1.92
CA MET A 46 -11.96 1.64 -1.84
C MET A 46 -11.41 1.98 -3.22
N ARG A 47 -10.77 3.14 -3.36
CA ARG A 47 -10.00 3.46 -4.57
C ARG A 47 -8.64 2.79 -4.51
N ILE A 48 -8.24 2.08 -5.57
CA ILE A 48 -6.89 1.50 -5.68
C ILE A 48 -6.02 2.29 -6.67
N VAL A 49 -4.73 2.40 -6.36
CA VAL A 49 -3.70 2.97 -7.25
C VAL A 49 -2.55 1.96 -7.38
N PRO A 50 -2.38 1.32 -8.55
CA PRO A 50 -1.27 0.40 -8.77
C PRO A 50 0.08 1.12 -8.74
N VAL A 51 1.02 0.60 -7.95
CA VAL A 51 2.41 1.08 -7.93
C VAL A 51 3.35 -0.09 -8.20
N ASN A 52 4.06 -0.07 -9.32
CA ASN A 52 5.05 -1.09 -9.68
C ASN A 52 6.10 -0.50 -10.63
N PRO A 53 7.34 -1.00 -10.67
CA PRO A 53 8.42 -0.39 -11.46
C PRO A 53 8.16 -0.26 -12.97
N ARG A 54 7.20 -1.02 -13.53
CA ARG A 54 6.82 -0.95 -14.95
C ARG A 54 5.66 0.00 -15.21
N ALA A 55 5.09 0.61 -14.17
CA ALA A 55 3.89 1.44 -14.22
C ALA A 55 2.72 0.76 -14.95
N GLU A 56 2.63 -0.57 -14.89
CA GLU A 56 1.56 -1.32 -15.54
C GLU A 56 0.20 -0.95 -14.92
N PRO A 57 -0.84 -0.66 -15.72
CA PRO A 57 -2.19 -0.51 -15.19
C PRO A 57 -2.69 -1.86 -14.66
N ALA A 58 -3.57 -1.80 -13.67
CA ALA A 58 -4.26 -2.97 -13.16
C ALA A 58 -5.68 -2.56 -12.81
N HIS A 59 -6.64 -3.47 -13.01
CA HIS A 59 -8.03 -3.22 -12.58
C HIS A 59 -8.66 -1.94 -13.17
N GLY A 60 -8.25 -1.55 -14.37
CA GLY A 60 -8.69 -0.31 -15.02
C GLY A 60 -8.10 0.99 -14.42
N ALA A 61 -7.27 0.89 -13.38
CA ALA A 61 -6.58 2.03 -12.78
C ALA A 61 -5.19 2.25 -13.39
N THR A 62 -4.79 3.53 -13.50
CA THR A 62 -3.46 3.94 -13.98
C THR A 62 -2.37 3.47 -13.04
N GLY A 63 -1.35 2.82 -13.60
CA GLY A 63 -0.16 2.41 -12.85
C GLY A 63 0.91 3.50 -12.77
N TYR A 64 1.64 3.52 -11.66
CA TYR A 64 2.77 4.43 -11.41
C TYR A 64 4.02 3.67 -11.03
N ALA A 65 5.19 4.22 -11.37
CA ALA A 65 6.48 3.56 -11.10
C ALA A 65 6.86 3.59 -9.61
N ARG A 66 6.51 4.68 -8.91
CA ARG A 66 6.90 5.02 -7.53
C ARG A 66 5.83 5.90 -6.89
N LEU A 67 5.81 5.95 -5.55
CA LEU A 67 4.86 6.76 -4.79
C LEU A 67 4.97 8.26 -5.10
N ALA A 68 6.17 8.75 -5.38
CA ALA A 68 6.41 10.16 -5.76
C ALA A 68 5.65 10.59 -7.02
N ASP A 69 5.34 9.65 -7.94
CA ASP A 69 4.61 9.96 -9.17
C ASP A 69 3.08 9.92 -8.97
N VAL A 70 2.60 9.42 -7.82
CA VAL A 70 1.17 9.24 -7.55
C VAL A 70 0.52 10.59 -7.19
N PRO A 71 -0.65 10.93 -7.79
CA PRO A 71 -1.43 12.09 -7.37
C PRO A 71 -2.13 11.84 -6.03
N ALA A 72 -2.18 12.88 -5.19
CA ALA A 72 -2.94 12.84 -3.94
C ALA A 72 -4.45 12.68 -4.19
N PRO A 73 -5.22 12.13 -3.21
CA PRO A 73 -4.73 11.57 -1.94
C PRO A 73 -4.29 10.09 -2.03
N VAL A 74 -3.44 9.66 -1.12
CA VAL A 74 -3.18 8.24 -0.79
C VAL A 74 -3.25 8.11 0.73
N ASP A 75 -4.23 7.38 1.24
CA ASP A 75 -4.44 7.19 2.68
C ASP A 75 -3.67 5.98 3.22
N VAL A 76 -3.54 4.92 2.40
CA VAL A 76 -2.89 3.65 2.76
C VAL A 76 -1.89 3.26 1.69
N VAL A 77 -0.67 2.89 2.11
CA VAL A 77 0.32 2.22 1.26
C VAL A 77 0.30 0.73 1.59
N ASP A 78 -0.20 -0.10 0.67
CA ASP A 78 -0.35 -1.55 0.84
C ASP A 78 0.74 -2.33 0.10
N CYS A 79 1.56 -3.07 0.84
CA CYS A 79 2.86 -3.56 0.39
C CYS A 79 2.87 -5.07 0.12
N PHE A 80 3.04 -5.45 -1.15
CA PHE A 80 3.22 -6.84 -1.61
C PHE A 80 4.64 -7.15 -2.10
N VAL A 81 5.65 -6.40 -1.64
CA VAL A 81 7.06 -6.61 -1.99
C VAL A 81 7.76 -7.52 -1.00
N ASN A 82 8.87 -8.17 -1.38
CA ASN A 82 9.62 -8.99 -0.44
C ASN A 82 10.22 -8.14 0.70
N SER A 83 10.51 -8.77 1.84
CA SER A 83 11.05 -8.09 3.02
C SER A 83 12.31 -7.27 2.74
N GLN A 84 13.19 -7.71 1.83
CA GLN A 84 14.42 -6.97 1.49
C GLN A 84 14.16 -5.65 0.76
N ARG A 85 12.97 -5.45 0.18
CA ARG A 85 12.59 -4.25 -0.56
C ARG A 85 11.58 -3.39 0.17
N VAL A 86 10.92 -3.92 1.21
CA VAL A 86 9.88 -3.18 1.93
C VAL A 86 10.44 -1.96 2.65
N GLY A 87 11.70 -2.02 3.12
CA GLY A 87 12.37 -0.87 3.73
C GLY A 87 12.36 0.37 2.85
N ALA A 88 12.71 0.24 1.57
CA ALA A 88 12.70 1.35 0.63
C ALA A 88 11.28 1.88 0.37
N VAL A 89 10.28 1.00 0.33
CA VAL A 89 8.86 1.40 0.18
C VAL A 89 8.38 2.19 1.39
N ILE A 90 8.82 1.82 2.59
CA ILE A 90 8.51 2.54 3.83
C ILE A 90 9.19 3.92 3.82
N ASP A 91 10.46 3.98 3.41
CA ASP A 91 11.18 5.25 3.33
C ASP A 91 10.52 6.20 2.31
N ASP A 92 10.08 5.68 1.15
CA ASP A 92 9.28 6.42 0.17
C ASP A 92 7.93 6.88 0.76
N ALA A 93 7.23 6.02 1.50
CA ALA A 93 5.95 6.36 2.13
C ALA A 93 6.11 7.47 3.20
N ILE A 94 7.22 7.46 3.94
CA ILE A 94 7.56 8.51 4.92
C ILE A 94 7.85 9.83 4.19
N ALA A 95 8.68 9.79 3.13
CA ALA A 95 9.04 10.98 2.36
C ALA A 95 7.81 11.64 1.71
N GLU A 96 6.86 10.84 1.25
CA GLU A 96 5.65 11.32 0.56
C GLU A 96 4.45 11.55 1.50
N ARG A 97 4.60 11.27 2.81
CA ARG A 97 3.50 11.21 3.78
C ARG A 97 2.62 12.45 3.76
N GLU A 98 3.23 13.63 3.89
CA GLU A 98 2.49 14.89 3.98
C GLU A 98 1.84 15.28 2.66
N ARG A 99 2.55 15.09 1.54
CA ARG A 99 2.05 15.43 0.20
C ARG A 99 0.85 14.56 -0.18
N LEU A 100 0.92 13.27 0.12
CA LEU A 100 -0.09 12.29 -0.25
C LEU A 100 -1.21 12.16 0.79
N GLY A 101 -0.97 12.55 2.05
CA GLY A 101 -1.91 12.36 3.15
C GLY A 101 -1.91 10.92 3.70
N ILE A 102 -0.75 10.24 3.65
CA ILE A 102 -0.62 8.85 4.09
C ILE A 102 -0.86 8.76 5.59
N ARG A 103 -1.81 7.91 5.99
CA ARG A 103 -2.17 7.67 7.39
C ARG A 103 -1.73 6.30 7.89
N ALA A 104 -1.41 5.37 6.98
CA ALA A 104 -0.97 4.03 7.34
C ALA A 104 -0.13 3.38 6.24
N VAL A 105 0.80 2.52 6.67
CA VAL A 105 1.47 1.53 5.83
C VAL A 105 0.98 0.15 6.24
N TRP A 106 0.53 -0.63 5.27
CA TRP A 106 -0.01 -1.97 5.46
C TRP A 106 0.94 -3.00 4.86
N LEU A 107 1.59 -3.81 5.72
CA LEU A 107 2.49 -4.87 5.27
C LEU A 107 1.73 -6.19 5.18
N GLN A 108 1.74 -6.80 4.00
CA GLN A 108 1.05 -8.06 3.79
C GLN A 108 1.80 -9.24 4.43
N LEU A 109 1.07 -10.34 4.64
CA LEU A 109 1.59 -11.56 5.27
C LEU A 109 2.89 -12.04 4.60
N GLY A 110 3.93 -12.26 5.41
CA GLY A 110 5.25 -12.71 4.96
C GLY A 110 6.22 -11.57 4.57
N VAL A 111 5.78 -10.31 4.62
CA VAL A 111 6.64 -9.13 4.49
C VAL A 111 7.05 -8.69 5.89
N ILE A 112 8.26 -9.04 6.31
CA ILE A 112 8.75 -8.80 7.67
C ILE A 112 10.07 -8.03 7.59
N ASP A 113 10.02 -6.74 7.94
CA ASP A 113 11.19 -5.91 8.26
C ASP A 113 10.83 -5.05 9.48
N GLU A 114 11.21 -5.53 10.67
CA GLU A 114 10.88 -4.86 11.94
C GLU A 114 11.55 -3.49 12.07
N ALA A 115 12.77 -3.35 11.54
CA ALA A 115 13.50 -2.09 11.57
C ALA A 115 12.85 -1.04 10.67
N ALA A 116 12.32 -1.44 9.52
CA ALA A 116 11.54 -0.56 8.67
C ALA A 116 10.19 -0.21 9.27
N ALA A 117 9.45 -1.19 9.81
CA ALA A 117 8.18 -0.93 10.50
C ALA A 117 8.33 0.12 11.62
N GLN A 118 9.42 0.06 12.38
CA GLN A 118 9.67 1.00 13.48
C GLN A 118 9.91 2.45 13.01
N ARG A 119 10.45 2.65 11.80
CA ARG A 119 10.62 4.00 11.22
C ARG A 119 9.30 4.64 10.77
N ALA A 120 8.25 3.85 10.55
CA ALA A 120 6.96 4.32 10.07
C ALA A 120 6.02 4.84 11.18
N THR A 121 6.51 4.94 12.42
CA THR A 121 5.76 5.43 13.61
C THR A 121 5.72 6.96 13.62
#